data_AF-A0A244CLB4-F1
#
_entry.id   AF-A0A244CLB4-F1
#
_cell.length_a   1.000
_cell.length_b   1.000
_cell.length_c   1.000
_cell.angle_alpha   90.00
_cell.angle_beta   90.00
_cell.angle_gamma   90.00
#
_symmetry.space_group_name_H-M   'P 1'
#
loop_
_entity.id
_entity.type
_entity.pdbx_description
1 polymer ?
#
loop_
_entity_poly.entity_id
_entity_poly.type
_entity_poly.pdbx_seq_one_letter_code
_entity_poly.pdbx_strand_id
1 'polypeptide(L)'
;MLLIINERKIENPIAIALMVLVALSLVGAVIALVLFVLLPLIGVLITGLIAMLFVVITPIILWFVLPVLFLSLINKVFGPFIK
;
A
#
# COMPACT_ATOMS: atom_id res chain seq x y z
N MET A 1 32.91 -22.66 -8.71
CA MET A 1 33.10 -21.57 -7.74
C MET A 1 33.59 -22.19 -6.45
N LEU A 2 34.79 -21.83 -5.99
CA LEU A 2 35.49 -22.51 -4.92
C LEU A 2 35.14 -21.82 -3.59
N LEU A 3 34.40 -22.50 -2.71
CA LEU A 3 34.00 -21.97 -1.40
C LEU A 3 35.12 -22.23 -0.39
N ILE A 4 35.79 -21.16 0.01
CA ILE A 4 36.86 -21.16 1.01
C ILE A 4 36.30 -20.44 2.25
N ILE A 5 36.23 -21.15 3.37
CA ILE A 5 35.80 -20.60 4.65
C ILE A 5 36.84 -20.97 5.68
N ASN A 6 37.34 -19.97 6.42
CA ASN A 6 38.35 -20.15 7.45
C ASN A 6 39.60 -20.89 6.94
N GLU A 7 40.10 -20.46 5.76
CA GLU A 7 41.25 -21.03 5.04
C GLU A 7 41.11 -22.50 4.61
N ARG A 8 39.98 -23.16 4.89
CA ARG A 8 39.70 -24.52 4.42
C ARG A 8 38.88 -24.47 3.13
N LYS A 9 39.36 -25.23 2.14
CA LYS A 9 38.56 -25.56 0.96
C LYS A 9 37.46 -26.52 1.37
N ILE A 10 36.21 -26.13 1.12
CA ILE A 10 35.07 -27.01 1.27
C ILE A 10 34.83 -27.65 -0.09
N GLU A 11 35.21 -28.92 -0.21
CA GLU A 11 35.06 -29.69 -1.46
C GLU A 11 33.77 -30.52 -1.48
N ASN A 12 33.09 -30.66 -0.33
CA ASN A 12 31.86 -31.44 -0.25
C ASN A 12 30.68 -30.65 -0.84
N PRO A 13 30.07 -31.12 -1.95
CA PRO A 13 28.96 -30.42 -2.62
C PRO A 13 27.71 -30.31 -1.74
N ILE A 14 27.47 -31.26 -0.83
CA ILE A 14 26.34 -31.23 0.11
C ILE A 14 26.53 -30.12 1.13
N ALA A 15 27.76 -29.95 1.64
CA ALA A 15 28.07 -28.88 2.57
C ALA A 15 27.90 -27.50 1.93
N ILE A 16 28.31 -27.35 0.66
CA ILE A 16 28.10 -26.14 -0.13
C ILE A 16 26.60 -25.85 -0.28
N ALA A 17 25.81 -26.85 -0.67
CA ALA A 17 24.37 -26.68 -0.84
C ALA A 17 23.67 -26.25 0.46
N LEU A 18 24.00 -26.88 1.59
CA LEU A 18 23.45 -26.52 2.90
C LEU A 18 23.81 -25.08 3.31
N MET A 19 25.05 -24.65 3.08
CA MET A 19 25.45 -23.28 3.39
C MET A 19 24.71 -22.25 2.54
N VAL A 20 24.53 -22.51 1.25
CA VAL A 20 23.73 -21.65 0.37
C VAL A 20 22.29 -21.59 0.86
N LEU A 21 21.72 -22.73 1.28
CA LEU A 21 20.35 -22.81 1.77
C LEU A 21 20.16 -22.03 3.07
N VAL A 22 21.13 -22.06 3.98
CA VAL A 22 21.15 -21.24 5.21
C VAL A 22 21.30 -19.76 4.88
N ALA A 23 22.16 -19.39 3.92
CA ALA A 23 22.28 -18.00 3.50
C ALA A 23 20.97 -17.48 2.89
N LEU A 24 20.31 -18.28 2.05
CA LEU A 24 19.02 -17.94 1.46
C LEU A 24 17.91 -17.85 2.52
N SER A 25 17.90 -18.72 3.52
CA SER A 25 16.89 -18.67 4.59
C SER A 25 17.04 -17.42 5.46
N LEU A 26 18.27 -17.00 5.75
CA LEU A 26 18.54 -15.74 6.47
C LEU A 26 18.07 -14.52 5.68
N VAL A 27 18.39 -14.47 4.38
CA VAL A 27 17.91 -13.40 3.50
C VAL A 27 16.38 -13.40 3.45
N GLY A 28 15.77 -14.58 3.32
CA GLY A 28 14.31 -14.74 3.36
C GLY A 28 13.69 -14.25 4.66
N ALA A 29 14.31 -14.54 5.81
CA ALA A 29 13.83 -14.10 7.12
C ALA A 29 13.88 -12.57 7.26
N VAL A 30 14.94 -11.92 6.77
CA VAL A 30 15.06 -10.46 6.78
C VAL A 30 13.97 -9.83 5.90
N ILE A 31 13.78 -10.35 4.68
CA ILE A 31 12.73 -9.87 3.77
C ILE A 31 11.34 -10.05 4.39
N ALA A 32 11.08 -11.21 5.00
CA ALA A 32 9.81 -11.49 5.65
C ALA A 32 9.52 -10.52 6.80
N LEU A 33 10.52 -10.19 7.63
CA LEU A 33 10.37 -9.20 8.70
C LEU A 33 10.09 -7.80 8.14
N VAL A 34 10.79 -7.40 7.07
CA VAL A 34 10.55 -6.12 6.40
C VAL A 34 9.14 -6.05 5.86
N LEU A 35 8.69 -7.07 5.14
CA LEU A 35 7.32 -7.13 4.59
C LEU A 35 6.26 -7.20 5.68
N PHE A 36 6.52 -7.91 6.78
CA PHE A 36 5.61 -8.00 7.92
C PHE A 36 5.32 -6.62 8.54
N VAL A 37 6.30 -5.71 8.53
CA VAL A 37 6.13 -4.34 9.04
C VAL A 37 5.57 -3.40 7.98
N LEU A 38 6.06 -3.49 6.73
CA LEU A 38 5.69 -2.56 5.67
C LEU A 38 4.28 -2.82 5.12
N LEU A 39 3.86 -4.08 5.00
CA LEU A 39 2.54 -4.41 4.43
C LEU A 39 1.38 -3.83 5.25
N PRO A 40 1.34 -3.98 6.59
CA PRO A 40 0.32 -3.33 7.41
C PRO A 40 0.36 -1.81 7.31
N LEU A 41 1.55 -1.20 7.26
CA LEU A 41 1.68 0.26 7.17
C LEU A 41 1.10 0.81 5.87
N ILE A 42 1.39 0.15 4.75
CA ILE A 42 0.79 0.46 3.44
C ILE A 42 -0.73 0.27 3.50
N GLY A 43 -1.19 -0.82 4.12
CA GLY A 43 -2.61 -1.10 4.32
C GLY A 43 -3.34 0.02 5.08
N VAL A 44 -2.76 0.51 6.18
CA VAL A 44 -3.33 1.62 6.96
C VAL A 44 -3.36 2.92 6.17
N LEU A 45 -2.31 3.23 5.42
CA LEU A 45 -2.28 4.44 4.57
C LEU A 45 -3.36 4.41 3.48
N ILE A 46 -3.49 3.28 2.79
CA ILE A 46 -4.50 3.14 1.72
C ILE A 46 -5.92 3.20 2.30
N THR A 47 -6.16 2.45 3.38
CA THR A 47 -7.49 2.45 4.03
C THR A 47 -7.84 3.81 4.61
N GLY A 48 -6.88 4.54 5.17
CA GLY A 48 -7.07 5.92 5.64
C GLY A 48 -7.44 6.90 4.53
N LEU A 49 -6.78 6.83 3.37
CA LEU A 49 -7.12 7.66 2.21
C LEU A 49 -8.51 7.34 1.67
N ILE A 50 -8.84 6.06 1.55
CA ILE A 50 -10.17 5.63 1.10
C ILE A 50 -11.24 6.12 2.10
N ALA A 51 -11.01 5.95 3.40
CA ALA A 51 -11.92 6.44 4.42
C ALA A 51 -12.11 7.96 4.34
N MET A 52 -11.04 8.74 4.16
CA MET A 52 -11.14 10.18 3.98
C MET A 52 -12.01 10.55 2.77
N LEU A 53 -11.82 9.88 1.63
CA LEU A 53 -12.63 10.14 0.43
C LEU A 53 -14.11 9.80 0.66
N PHE A 54 -14.42 8.59 1.10
CA PHE A 54 -15.79 8.10 1.14
C PHE A 54 -16.58 8.50 2.39
N VAL A 55 -15.91 8.68 3.53
CA VAL A 55 -16.57 8.98 4.81
C VAL A 55 -16.60 10.48 5.08
N VAL A 56 -15.62 11.24 4.56
CA VAL A 56 -15.56 12.69 4.82
C VAL A 56 -15.95 13.48 3.57
N ILE A 57 -15.24 13.28 2.46
CA ILE A 57 -15.42 14.12 1.27
C ILE A 57 -16.75 13.83 0.58
N THR A 58 -17.11 12.56 0.38
CA THR A 58 -18.37 12.19 -0.29
C THR A 58 -19.61 12.76 0.43
N PRO A 59 -19.76 12.64 1.76
CA PRO A 59 -20.89 13.26 2.44
C PRO A 59 -20.90 14.78 2.32
N ILE A 60 -19.74 15.46 2.43
CA ILE A 60 -19.70 16.92 2.27
C ILE A 60 -20.21 17.32 0.88
N ILE A 61 -19.78 16.62 -0.16
CA ILE A 61 -20.22 16.89 -1.53
C ILE A 61 -21.73 16.65 -1.67
N LEU A 62 -22.23 15.51 -1.20
CA LEU A 62 -23.64 15.14 -1.36
C LEU A 62 -24.59 16.03 -0.55
N TRP A 63 -24.20 16.42 0.67
CA TRP A 63 -25.08 17.15 1.59
C TRP A 63 -24.98 18.66 1.45
N PHE A 64 -23.84 19.20 1.01
CA PHE A 64 -23.64 20.65 0.97
C PHE A 64 -23.39 21.17 -0.45
N VAL A 65 -22.45 20.57 -1.18
CA VAL A 65 -22.08 21.08 -2.50
C VAL A 65 -23.19 20.83 -3.51
N LEU A 66 -23.71 19.61 -3.56
CA LEU A 66 -24.72 19.19 -4.52
C LEU A 66 -26.02 20.01 -4.37
N PRO A 67 -26.60 20.21 -3.16
CA PRO A 67 -27.82 21.01 -3.03
C PRO A 67 -27.62 22.47 -3.44
N VAL A 68 -26.48 23.08 -3.11
CA VAL A 68 -26.16 24.45 -3.53
C VAL A 68 -26.07 24.55 -5.05
N LEU A 69 -25.43 23.59 -5.71
CA LEU A 69 -25.37 23.52 -7.16
C LEU A 69 -26.77 23.35 -7.77
N PHE A 70 -27.61 22.48 -7.21
CA PHE A 70 -29.00 22.29 -7.66
C PHE A 70 -29.82 23.58 -7.54
N LEU A 71 -29.76 24.27 -6.40
CA LEU A 71 -30.47 25.54 -6.21
C LEU A 71 -29.99 26.62 -7.20
N SER A 72 -28.67 26.70 -7.42
CA SER A 72 -28.11 27.61 -8.42
C SER A 72 -28.60 27.28 -9.85
N LEU A 73 -28.72 26.00 -10.19
CA LEU A 73 -29.20 25.55 -11.50
C LEU A 73 -30.69 25.86 -11.67
N ILE A 74 -31.50 25.59 -10.64
CA ILE A 74 -32.93 25.91 -10.62
C ILE A 74 -33.13 27.41 -10.82
N ASN A 75 -32.41 28.27 -10.09
CA ASN A 75 -32.52 29.71 -10.26
C ASN A 75 -32.11 30.16 -11.68
N LYS A 76 -31.08 29.55 -12.27
CA LYS A 76 -30.65 29.86 -13.64
C LYS A 76 -31.68 29.44 -14.68
N VAL A 77 -32.34 28.30 -14.50
CA VAL A 77 -33.31 27.74 -15.45
C VAL A 77 -34.69 28.38 -15.29
N PHE A 78 -35.18 28.53 -14.06
CA PHE A 78 -36.53 29.00 -13.75
C PHE A 78 -36.61 30.47 -13.35
N GLY A 79 -35.51 31.10 -12.95
CA GLY A 79 -35.47 32.53 -12.60
C GLY A 79 -35.99 33.47 -13.70
N PRO A 80 -35.77 33.20 -15.00
CA PRO A 80 -36.37 33.98 -16.08
C PRO A 80 -37.89 33.80 -16.25
N PHE A 81 -38.47 32.69 -15.76
CA PHE A 81 -39.90 32.38 -15.88
C PHE A 81 -40.73 32.84 -14.68
N ILE A 82 -40.07 33.16 -13.56
CA ILE A 82 -40.72 33.58 -12.30
C ILE A 82 -40.69 35.12 -12.14
N LYS A 83 -39.93 35.83 -12.99
CA LYS A 83 -39.99 37.30 -13.14
C LYS A 83 -41.12 37.70 -14.08
#